data_AF-A0A816V367-F1
#
_entry.id   AF-A0A816V367-F1
#
_cell.length_a   1.000
_cell.length_b   1.000
_cell.length_c   1.000
_cell.angle_alpha   90.00
_cell.angle_beta   90.00
_cell.angle_gamma   90.00
#
_symmetry.space_group_name_H-M   'P 1'
#
loop_
_entity.id
_entity.type
_entity.pdbx_description
1 polymer ?
#
loop_
_entity_poly.entity_id
_entity_poly.type
_entity_poly.pdbx_seq_one_letter_code
_entity_poly.pdbx_strand_id
1 'polypeptide(L)'
;MVENPFRLVELSDENSTRNHLSISILCNEPIQQSEYDQFIRYCRLLCKESGELDSISEFELRYRSDQAVQWYTRPSGFPSKLVNKICRTENPRSIWKIRYFLKHLHEQLSQIYRRSLFWLPKSVTVYRGQTLSPREFQQLVQCNKKNILTTTYLSTTSAYETAAAFADCDIQSRQSLSKDQISIIFRITLRTKHTRSRPFAYIQEYSHVRDEKEILISIGTIFSCVDICERGINFYEISLIHDQYEEEMEKKIQYEAIKSYGNNARVTIGDFLMSMNIPSLLDDDFYDRSLISLVEQYSQRNLKNIADLEYRLMNMLNLPVGVNPDHLVIWLDHHIGKNDDYIDLKRTLENAIDLDLGEPFPYSEIDALILCKQTHELRERPLIPVTTINECLELIDLYRHKKIFLITSGSLGQNLVPYVLNSGRDLKKIFIFCVHMCSHIDWAMDFAEQLLMFDFQTHLFQRITYEIGMYYQNQALYFSVANQHRKALCCLYYCQNMIMRANHLFGSPTTYPLTTIEQYIEREKSELPPDDTESLSALVERSSAIACNS
;
A
#
# COMPACT_ATOMS: atom_id res chain seq x y z
N MET A 1 -29.49 -21.03 13.53
CA MET A 1 -28.08 -20.64 13.69
C MET A 1 -27.92 -19.98 15.05
N VAL A 2 -27.61 -20.73 16.10
CA VAL A 2 -27.28 -20.18 17.43
C VAL A 2 -25.89 -20.70 17.75
N GLU A 3 -24.92 -19.80 17.81
CA GLU A 3 -23.85 -19.82 18.82
C GLU A 3 -22.86 -18.67 18.61
N ASN A 4 -22.75 -17.88 19.67
CA ASN A 4 -21.69 -16.97 20.06
C ASN A 4 -21.82 -15.47 19.71
N PRO A 5 -21.70 -14.60 20.74
CA PRO A 5 -21.98 -13.18 20.67
C PRO A 5 -21.06 -12.46 19.67
N PHE A 6 -21.62 -11.45 19.02
CA PHE A 6 -20.90 -10.43 18.29
C PHE A 6 -19.95 -9.74 19.27
N ARG A 7 -18.65 -9.96 19.08
CA ARG A 7 -17.60 -9.36 19.89
C ARG A 7 -17.14 -8.08 19.19
N LEU A 8 -17.52 -6.98 19.80
CA LEU A 8 -17.14 -5.63 19.41
C LEU A 8 -15.82 -5.29 20.10
N VAL A 9 -14.80 -4.94 19.33
CA VAL A 9 -13.49 -4.56 19.86
C VAL A 9 -13.19 -3.12 19.51
N GLU A 10 -12.81 -2.34 20.52
CA GLU A 10 -12.41 -0.96 20.36
C GLU A 10 -11.12 -0.87 19.52
N LEU A 11 -11.09 0.02 18.53
CA LEU A 11 -9.95 0.20 17.62
C LEU A 11 -8.67 0.75 18.29
N SER A 12 -8.72 1.13 19.57
CA SER A 12 -7.55 1.61 20.32
C SER A 12 -6.65 0.49 20.85
N ASP A 13 -7.03 -0.78 20.68
CA ASP A 13 -6.23 -1.94 21.09
C ASP A 13 -5.22 -2.34 20.01
N GLU A 14 -3.92 -2.19 20.30
CA GLU A 14 -2.80 -2.48 19.38
C GLU A 14 -2.86 -3.90 18.78
N ASN A 15 -3.30 -4.91 19.55
CA ASN A 15 -3.39 -6.30 19.05
C ASN A 15 -4.52 -6.47 18.03
N SER A 16 -5.65 -5.81 18.27
CA SER A 16 -6.83 -5.85 17.41
C SER A 16 -6.57 -5.15 16.08
N THR A 17 -5.86 -4.02 16.14
CA THR A 17 -5.35 -3.25 15.01
C THR A 17 -4.36 -4.06 14.16
N ARG A 18 -3.44 -4.81 14.79
CA ARG A 18 -2.49 -5.70 14.10
C ARG A 18 -3.21 -6.86 13.37
N ASN A 19 -4.19 -7.48 14.02
CA ASN A 19 -4.96 -8.58 13.44
C ASN A 19 -5.86 -8.11 12.29
N HIS A 20 -6.37 -6.88 12.37
CA HIS A 20 -7.15 -6.26 11.31
C HIS A 20 -6.35 -6.08 10.00
N LEU A 21 -5.13 -5.55 10.12
CA LEU A 21 -4.18 -5.40 9.01
C LEU A 21 -3.85 -6.76 8.37
N SER A 22 -3.68 -7.77 9.22
CA SER A 22 -3.36 -9.13 8.81
C SER A 22 -4.46 -9.69 7.91
N ILE A 23 -5.73 -9.49 8.24
CA ILE A 23 -6.85 -10.02 7.47
C ILE A 23 -6.98 -9.34 6.09
N SER A 24 -6.76 -8.01 5.98
CA SER A 24 -6.77 -7.36 4.65
C SER A 24 -5.61 -7.82 3.77
N ILE A 25 -4.42 -8.00 4.34
CA ILE A 25 -3.25 -8.54 3.62
C ILE A 25 -3.52 -9.99 3.17
N LEU A 26 -4.02 -10.84 4.08
CA LEU A 26 -4.30 -12.25 3.80
C LEU A 26 -5.33 -12.47 2.69
N CYS A 27 -6.34 -11.60 2.58
CA CYS A 27 -7.36 -11.72 1.55
C CYS A 27 -6.89 -11.26 0.17
N ASN A 28 -5.77 -10.54 0.07
CA ASN A 28 -5.26 -10.01 -1.19
C ASN A 28 -4.18 -10.91 -1.83
N GLU A 29 -3.54 -11.80 -1.07
CA GLU A 29 -2.47 -12.68 -1.55
C GLU A 29 -2.93 -13.84 -2.45
N PRO A 30 -2.24 -14.16 -3.56
CA PRO A 30 -2.54 -15.34 -4.38
C PRO A 30 -2.46 -16.63 -3.55
N ILE A 31 -3.40 -17.55 -3.77
CA ILE A 31 -3.50 -18.81 -3.05
C ILE A 31 -2.95 -19.93 -3.92
N GLN A 32 -2.21 -20.86 -3.32
CA GLN A 32 -1.71 -22.07 -3.97
C GLN A 32 -2.56 -23.30 -3.60
N GLN A 33 -2.49 -24.33 -4.44
CA GLN A 33 -3.20 -25.59 -4.19
C GLN A 33 -2.71 -26.31 -2.92
N SER A 34 -1.41 -26.19 -2.58
CA SER A 34 -0.83 -26.76 -1.36
C SER A 34 -1.52 -26.27 -0.07
N GLU A 35 -2.12 -25.08 -0.12
CA GLU A 35 -2.81 -24.46 1.00
C GLU A 35 -4.22 -24.99 1.21
N TYR A 36 -4.84 -25.49 0.13
CA TYR A 36 -6.10 -26.22 0.22
C TYR A 36 -5.92 -27.48 1.06
N ASP A 37 -4.89 -28.27 0.77
CA ASP A 37 -4.59 -29.50 1.49
C ASP A 37 -4.29 -29.23 2.97
N GLN A 38 -3.56 -28.13 3.25
CA GLN A 38 -3.31 -27.67 4.62
C GLN A 38 -4.59 -27.24 5.33
N PHE A 39 -5.47 -26.51 4.65
CA PHE A 39 -6.77 -26.10 5.18
C PHE A 39 -7.62 -27.32 5.54
N ILE A 40 -7.77 -28.30 4.64
CA ILE A 40 -8.56 -29.51 4.89
C ILE A 40 -7.97 -30.32 6.05
N ARG A 41 -6.65 -30.52 6.08
CA ARG A 41 -5.97 -31.20 7.18
C ARG A 41 -6.21 -30.49 8.52
N TYR A 42 -6.17 -29.17 8.53
CA TYR A 42 -6.42 -28.37 9.71
C TYR A 42 -7.89 -28.45 10.18
N CYS A 43 -8.84 -28.42 9.25
CA CYS A 43 -10.26 -28.64 9.54
C CYS A 43 -10.48 -30.00 10.23
N ARG A 44 -9.91 -31.08 9.66
CA ARG A 44 -10.02 -32.44 10.23
C ARG A 44 -9.43 -32.53 11.63
N LEU A 45 -8.33 -31.83 11.91
CA LEU A 45 -7.72 -31.78 13.24
C LEU A 45 -8.63 -31.08 14.26
N LEU A 46 -9.26 -29.97 13.88
CA LEU A 46 -10.13 -29.19 14.77
C LEU A 46 -11.51 -29.82 15.00
N CYS A 47 -11.99 -30.60 14.03
CA CYS A 47 -13.32 -31.20 14.04
C CYS A 47 -13.33 -32.71 14.37
N LYS A 48 -12.19 -33.26 14.83
CA LYS A 48 -12.05 -34.70 15.14
C LYS A 48 -13.08 -35.19 16.18
N GLU A 49 -13.51 -34.31 17.06
CA GLU A 49 -14.45 -34.61 18.15
C GLU A 49 -15.86 -34.03 17.92
N SER A 50 -16.08 -33.22 16.87
CA SER A 50 -17.34 -32.48 16.66
C SER A 50 -18.37 -33.20 15.79
N GLY A 51 -18.05 -34.39 15.25
CA GLY A 51 -18.92 -35.13 14.33
C GLY A 51 -19.07 -34.49 12.93
N GLU A 52 -18.28 -33.47 12.61
CA GLU A 52 -18.37 -32.71 11.34
C GLU A 52 -17.51 -33.30 10.21
N LEU A 53 -16.91 -34.48 10.41
CA LEU A 53 -15.97 -35.11 9.47
C LEU A 53 -16.59 -35.43 8.10
N ASP A 54 -17.86 -35.83 8.08
CA ASP A 54 -18.58 -36.09 6.82
C ASP A 54 -18.79 -34.79 6.03
N SER A 55 -19.07 -33.68 6.71
CA SER A 55 -19.23 -32.37 6.07
C SER A 55 -17.91 -31.85 5.52
N ILE A 56 -16.79 -32.11 6.20
CA ILE A 56 -15.45 -31.79 5.69
C ILE A 56 -15.09 -32.64 4.48
N SER A 57 -15.44 -33.93 4.48
CA SER A 57 -15.18 -34.82 3.35
C SER A 57 -16.02 -34.42 2.13
N GLU A 58 -17.27 -34.01 2.35
CA GLU A 58 -18.10 -33.44 1.29
C GLU A 58 -17.51 -32.14 0.73
N PHE A 59 -17.00 -31.27 1.62
CA PHE A 59 -16.33 -30.03 1.21
C PHE A 59 -15.08 -30.34 0.39
N GLU A 60 -14.23 -31.28 0.82
CA GLU A 60 -13.02 -31.68 0.09
C GLU A 60 -13.33 -32.16 -1.33
N LEU A 61 -14.44 -32.86 -1.51
CA LEU A 61 -14.81 -33.44 -2.81
C LEU A 61 -15.55 -32.46 -3.75
N ARG A 62 -16.30 -31.50 -3.20
CA ARG A 62 -17.27 -30.71 -3.97
C ARG A 62 -17.06 -29.19 -3.92
N TYR A 63 -16.18 -28.70 -3.07
CA TYR A 63 -15.99 -27.26 -2.90
C TYR A 63 -15.47 -26.59 -4.17
N ARG A 64 -16.03 -25.42 -4.48
CA ARG A 64 -15.55 -24.50 -5.51
C ARG A 64 -15.50 -23.09 -4.95
N SER A 65 -14.53 -22.29 -5.42
CA SER A 65 -14.33 -20.91 -4.96
C SER A 65 -15.56 -20.02 -5.19
N ASP A 66 -16.31 -20.24 -6.26
CA ASP A 66 -17.56 -19.54 -6.58
C ASP A 66 -18.78 -19.99 -5.74
N GLN A 67 -18.59 -20.88 -4.78
CA GLN A 67 -19.62 -21.35 -3.85
C GLN A 67 -19.28 -21.07 -2.38
N ALA A 68 -18.23 -20.29 -2.10
CA ALA A 68 -17.79 -19.97 -0.74
C ALA A 68 -18.91 -19.45 0.19
N VAL A 69 -19.77 -18.53 -0.28
CA VAL A 69 -20.93 -18.01 0.46
C VAL A 69 -21.94 -19.11 0.78
N GLN A 70 -22.22 -20.00 -0.19
CA GLN A 70 -23.13 -21.11 -0.01
C GLN A 70 -22.62 -22.09 1.06
N TRP A 71 -21.31 -22.35 1.07
CA TRP A 71 -20.67 -23.18 2.09
C TRP A 71 -20.62 -22.50 3.46
N TYR A 72 -20.36 -21.19 3.50
CA TYR A 72 -20.35 -20.41 4.73
C TYR A 72 -21.73 -20.44 5.42
N THR A 73 -22.81 -20.36 4.66
CA THR A 73 -24.19 -20.28 5.16
C THR A 73 -24.86 -21.64 5.36
N ARG A 74 -24.13 -22.74 5.14
CA ARG A 74 -24.71 -24.08 5.14
C ARG A 74 -25.18 -24.48 6.56
N PRO A 75 -26.36 -25.13 6.72
CA PRO A 75 -26.87 -25.55 8.03
C PRO A 75 -25.95 -26.52 8.79
N SER A 76 -25.12 -27.31 8.10
CA SER A 76 -24.09 -28.13 8.76
C SER A 76 -23.10 -27.27 9.56
N GLY A 77 -22.93 -26.00 9.18
CA GLY A 77 -22.36 -24.94 9.99
C GLY A 77 -20.85 -24.97 10.14
N PHE A 78 -20.15 -26.02 9.69
CA PHE A 78 -18.72 -26.16 9.95
C PHE A 78 -17.88 -24.99 9.41
N PRO A 79 -18.08 -24.46 8.18
CA PRO A 79 -17.22 -23.39 7.67
C PRO A 79 -17.45 -22.08 8.43
N SER A 80 -18.71 -21.71 8.69
CA SER A 80 -19.04 -20.53 9.51
C SER A 80 -18.56 -20.67 10.95
N LYS A 81 -18.74 -21.82 11.59
CA LYS A 81 -18.30 -22.08 12.96
C LYS A 81 -16.78 -22.01 13.05
N LEU A 82 -16.08 -22.64 12.11
CA LEU A 82 -14.62 -22.67 12.05
C LEU A 82 -14.04 -21.27 11.86
N VAL A 83 -14.51 -20.54 10.84
CA VAL A 83 -14.08 -19.17 10.56
C VAL A 83 -14.34 -18.26 11.75
N ASN A 84 -15.57 -18.26 12.27
CA ASN A 84 -15.93 -17.37 13.38
C ASN A 84 -15.23 -17.77 14.68
N LYS A 85 -14.92 -19.05 14.91
CA LYS A 85 -14.14 -19.50 16.07
C LYS A 85 -12.69 -19.05 15.97
N ILE A 86 -12.05 -19.28 14.83
CA ILE A 86 -10.63 -18.98 14.62
C ILE A 86 -10.37 -17.48 14.56
N CYS A 87 -11.19 -16.71 13.83
CA CYS A 87 -10.98 -15.27 13.76
C CYS A 87 -11.18 -14.58 15.13
N ARG A 88 -12.01 -15.14 16.02
CA ARG A 88 -12.15 -14.66 17.41
C ARG A 88 -10.96 -14.99 18.32
N THR A 89 -10.17 -16.02 18.03
CA THR A 89 -8.95 -16.29 18.82
C THR A 89 -7.86 -15.29 18.53
N GLU A 90 -8.01 -14.48 17.48
CA GLU A 90 -7.06 -13.41 17.14
C GLU A 90 -5.63 -13.95 16.98
N ASN A 91 -5.51 -15.24 16.62
CA ASN A 91 -4.26 -15.95 16.48
C ASN A 91 -3.85 -15.99 14.99
N PRO A 92 -2.82 -15.26 14.57
CA PRO A 92 -2.44 -15.14 13.16
C PRO A 92 -2.15 -16.49 12.50
N ARG A 93 -1.52 -17.43 13.22
CA ARG A 93 -1.20 -18.78 12.71
C ARG A 93 -2.47 -19.57 12.37
N SER A 94 -3.49 -19.43 13.19
CA SER A 94 -4.76 -20.14 13.01
C SER A 94 -5.55 -19.51 11.86
N ILE A 95 -5.54 -18.18 11.76
CA ILE A 95 -6.16 -17.42 10.66
C ILE A 95 -5.48 -17.75 9.32
N TRP A 96 -4.14 -17.85 9.29
CA TRP A 96 -3.40 -18.26 8.09
C TRP A 96 -3.85 -19.63 7.57
N LYS A 97 -4.01 -20.62 8.46
CA LYS A 97 -4.43 -21.96 8.07
C LYS A 97 -5.84 -22.04 7.48
N ILE A 98 -6.67 -21.02 7.68
CA ILE A 98 -8.00 -20.90 7.06
C ILE A 98 -8.07 -19.86 5.95
N ARG A 99 -6.93 -19.24 5.59
CA ARG A 99 -6.89 -18.14 4.61
C ARG A 99 -7.42 -18.54 3.24
N TYR A 100 -7.23 -19.80 2.85
CA TYR A 100 -7.76 -20.35 1.61
C TYR A 100 -9.27 -20.10 1.46
N PHE A 101 -10.04 -20.46 2.49
CA PHE A 101 -11.49 -20.26 2.47
C PHE A 101 -11.89 -18.80 2.72
N LEU A 102 -11.17 -18.09 3.61
CA LEU A 102 -11.42 -16.66 3.88
C LEU A 102 -11.31 -15.80 2.62
N LYS A 103 -10.27 -16.05 1.80
CA LYS A 103 -10.06 -15.30 0.57
C LYS A 103 -11.14 -15.58 -0.46
N HIS A 104 -11.48 -16.84 -0.74
CA HIS A 104 -12.58 -17.13 -1.67
C HIS A 104 -13.92 -16.56 -1.20
N LEU A 105 -14.20 -16.58 0.11
CA LEU A 105 -15.38 -15.94 0.67
C LEU A 105 -15.38 -14.43 0.44
N HIS A 106 -14.24 -13.76 0.67
CA HIS A 106 -14.07 -12.34 0.43
C HIS A 106 -14.21 -11.97 -1.05
N GLU A 107 -13.59 -12.75 -1.95
CA GLU A 107 -13.64 -12.55 -3.39
C GLU A 107 -15.06 -12.72 -3.93
N GLN A 108 -15.75 -13.80 -3.53
CA GLN A 108 -17.14 -13.99 -3.94
C GLN A 108 -18.04 -12.88 -3.40
N LEU A 109 -17.90 -12.50 -2.13
CA LEU A 109 -18.69 -11.41 -1.54
C LEU A 109 -18.42 -10.07 -2.26
N SER A 110 -17.16 -9.80 -2.61
CA SER A 110 -16.77 -8.63 -3.41
C SER A 110 -17.41 -8.63 -4.79
N GLN A 111 -17.47 -9.78 -5.46
CA GLN A 111 -18.10 -9.91 -6.78
C GLN A 111 -19.60 -9.63 -6.70
N ILE A 112 -20.30 -10.18 -5.70
CA ILE A 112 -21.72 -9.93 -5.47
C ILE A 112 -21.97 -8.45 -5.18
N TYR A 113 -21.14 -7.84 -4.33
CA TYR A 113 -21.23 -6.42 -4.02
C TYR A 113 -21.05 -5.53 -5.26
N ARG A 114 -20.00 -5.77 -6.06
CA ARG A 114 -19.74 -5.01 -7.29
C ARG A 114 -20.88 -5.10 -8.29
N ARG A 115 -21.51 -6.27 -8.44
CA ARG A 115 -22.66 -6.48 -9.34
C ARG A 115 -23.93 -5.76 -8.86
N SER A 116 -24.11 -5.64 -7.55
CA SER A 116 -25.27 -4.99 -6.95
C SER A 116 -25.12 -3.48 -6.78
N LEU A 117 -23.87 -2.96 -6.80
CA LEU A 117 -23.54 -1.56 -6.51
C LEU A 117 -24.40 -0.52 -7.26
N PHE A 118 -24.72 -0.77 -8.53
CA PHE A 118 -25.52 0.13 -9.36
C PHE A 118 -26.98 0.25 -8.86
N TRP A 119 -27.51 -0.81 -8.26
CA TRP A 119 -28.91 -0.91 -7.82
C TRP A 119 -29.08 -0.64 -6.32
N LEU A 120 -27.98 -0.57 -5.56
CA LEU A 120 -28.06 -0.34 -4.13
C LEU A 120 -28.42 1.12 -3.83
N PRO A 121 -29.27 1.38 -2.82
CA PRO A 121 -29.55 2.74 -2.36
C PRO A 121 -28.30 3.39 -1.77
N LYS A 122 -28.29 4.72 -1.59
CA LYS A 122 -27.14 5.45 -1.01
C LYS A 122 -26.71 4.91 0.36
N SER A 123 -27.66 4.42 1.14
CA SER A 123 -27.43 3.71 2.38
C SER A 123 -28.43 2.57 2.55
N VAL A 124 -28.01 1.52 3.23
CA VAL A 124 -28.81 0.35 3.58
C VAL A 124 -28.82 0.24 5.10
N THR A 125 -30.00 0.12 5.71
CA THR A 125 -30.11 -0.21 7.14
C THR A 125 -30.34 -1.70 7.29
N VAL A 126 -29.55 -2.32 8.16
CA VAL A 126 -29.61 -3.75 8.48
C VAL A 126 -29.64 -3.93 9.98
N TYR A 127 -30.09 -5.10 10.41
CA TYR A 127 -30.31 -5.44 11.80
C TYR A 127 -29.59 -6.72 12.18
N ARG A 128 -29.12 -6.78 13.42
CA ARG A 128 -28.61 -8.00 14.04
C ARG A 128 -29.07 -8.06 15.48
N GLY A 129 -29.77 -9.13 15.84
CA GLY A 129 -30.13 -9.39 17.23
C GLY A 129 -29.21 -10.39 17.89
N GLN A 130 -29.01 -10.22 19.19
CA GLN A 130 -28.37 -11.19 20.06
C GLN A 130 -28.67 -10.91 21.53
N THR A 131 -28.42 -11.90 22.38
CA THR A 131 -28.35 -11.72 23.83
C THR A 131 -26.92 -11.49 24.29
N LEU A 132 -26.74 -10.68 25.33
CA LEU A 132 -25.46 -10.49 26.03
C LEU A 132 -25.62 -10.74 27.52
N SER A 133 -24.55 -11.24 28.16
CA SER A 133 -24.46 -11.20 29.61
C SER A 133 -24.33 -9.74 30.11
N PRO A 134 -24.72 -9.44 31.36
CA PRO A 134 -24.53 -8.11 31.94
C PRO A 134 -23.09 -7.60 31.86
N ARG A 135 -22.11 -8.50 31.97
CA ARG A 135 -20.68 -8.17 31.88
C ARG A 135 -20.28 -7.75 30.46
N GLU A 136 -20.71 -8.50 29.44
CA GLU A 136 -20.43 -8.16 28.03
C GLU A 136 -21.13 -6.86 27.62
N PHE A 137 -22.34 -6.63 28.13
CA PHE A 137 -23.04 -5.37 27.91
C PHE A 137 -22.30 -4.18 28.52
N GLN A 138 -21.77 -4.31 29.75
CA GLN A 138 -20.95 -3.26 30.36
C GLN A 138 -19.71 -2.92 29.52
N GLN A 139 -19.05 -3.92 28.93
CA GLN A 139 -17.93 -3.69 28.01
C GLN A 139 -18.39 -2.95 26.75
N LEU A 140 -19.55 -3.31 26.20
CA LEU A 140 -20.12 -2.65 25.03
C LEU A 140 -20.47 -1.17 25.30
N VAL A 141 -21.01 -0.87 26.47
CA VAL A 141 -21.32 0.51 26.88
C VAL A 141 -20.07 1.38 26.96
N GLN A 142 -18.91 0.81 27.31
CA GLN A 142 -17.63 1.53 27.30
C GLN A 142 -17.17 1.94 25.90
N CYS A 143 -17.68 1.29 24.85
CA CYS A 143 -17.42 1.63 23.46
C CYS A 143 -18.40 2.69 22.89
N ASN A 144 -19.30 3.25 23.70
CA ASN A 144 -20.24 4.28 23.25
C ASN A 144 -19.49 5.50 22.68
N LYS A 145 -19.91 6.01 21.52
CA LYS A 145 -19.26 7.11 20.79
C LYS A 145 -17.83 6.82 20.33
N LYS A 146 -17.43 5.55 20.28
CA LYS A 146 -16.14 5.11 19.74
C LYS A 146 -16.32 4.35 18.43
N ASN A 147 -15.21 4.18 17.72
CA ASN A 147 -15.14 3.30 16.56
C ASN A 147 -14.88 1.86 16.99
N ILE A 148 -15.59 0.94 16.36
CA ILE A 148 -15.59 -0.47 16.70
C ILE A 148 -15.38 -1.33 15.46
N LEU A 149 -14.60 -2.39 15.61
CA LEU A 149 -14.23 -3.30 14.54
C LEU A 149 -14.98 -4.64 14.62
N THR A 150 -15.32 -5.19 13.46
CA THR A 150 -15.75 -6.60 13.34
C THR A 150 -14.56 -7.55 13.20
N THR A 151 -14.43 -8.49 14.14
CA THR A 151 -13.38 -9.53 14.11
C THR A 151 -13.79 -10.78 13.30
N THR A 152 -15.02 -10.84 12.81
CA THR A 152 -15.57 -11.95 12.03
C THR A 152 -16.48 -11.43 10.91
N TYR A 153 -16.86 -12.28 9.95
CA TYR A 153 -17.93 -11.95 9.03
C TYR A 153 -19.24 -11.77 9.81
N LEU A 154 -19.98 -10.73 9.49
CA LEU A 154 -21.15 -10.34 10.25
C LEU A 154 -22.43 -10.62 9.45
N SER A 155 -23.14 -11.66 9.84
CA SER A 155 -24.49 -11.93 9.35
C SER A 155 -25.49 -10.94 9.93
N THR A 156 -26.26 -10.31 9.05
CA THR A 156 -27.31 -9.34 9.38
C THR A 156 -28.54 -9.61 8.52
N THR A 157 -29.66 -8.99 8.85
CA THR A 157 -30.91 -9.11 8.10
C THR A 157 -31.50 -7.73 7.84
N SER A 158 -32.22 -7.57 6.74
CA SER A 158 -33.03 -6.36 6.51
C SER A 158 -34.35 -6.35 7.29
N ALA A 159 -34.75 -7.48 7.88
CA ALA A 159 -35.99 -7.61 8.64
C ALA A 159 -35.75 -7.43 10.14
N TYR A 160 -36.41 -6.43 10.74
CA TYR A 160 -36.27 -6.14 12.17
C TYR A 160 -36.78 -7.30 13.03
N GLU A 161 -37.87 -7.93 12.62
CA GLU A 161 -38.53 -9.03 13.32
C GLU A 161 -37.63 -10.26 13.41
N THR A 162 -36.91 -10.55 12.32
CA THR A 162 -35.91 -11.61 12.28
C THR A 162 -34.78 -11.31 13.27
N ALA A 163 -34.29 -10.07 13.32
CA ALA A 163 -33.29 -9.68 14.31
C ALA A 163 -33.83 -9.79 15.75
N ALA A 164 -35.05 -9.31 16.02
CA ALA A 164 -35.66 -9.41 17.34
C ALA A 164 -35.80 -10.85 17.83
N ALA A 165 -36.15 -11.79 16.93
CA ALA A 165 -36.20 -13.21 17.23
C ALA A 165 -34.82 -13.76 17.66
N PHE A 166 -33.73 -13.30 17.04
CA PHE A 166 -32.36 -13.67 17.45
C PHE A 166 -31.90 -12.98 18.75
N ALA A 167 -32.52 -11.86 19.13
CA ALA A 167 -32.23 -11.17 20.38
C ALA A 167 -32.98 -11.74 21.59
N ASP A 168 -33.81 -12.79 21.40
CA ASP A 168 -34.77 -13.28 22.40
C ASP A 168 -35.62 -12.14 23.00
N CYS A 169 -36.07 -11.21 22.15
CA CYS A 169 -36.86 -10.05 22.55
C CYS A 169 -38.31 -10.19 22.08
N ASP A 170 -39.26 -9.94 22.98
CA ASP A 170 -40.66 -9.75 22.61
C ASP A 170 -40.88 -8.29 22.17
N ILE A 171 -41.15 -8.13 20.88
CA ILE A 171 -41.36 -6.82 20.24
C ILE A 171 -42.58 -6.09 20.84
N GLN A 172 -43.63 -6.81 21.25
CA GLN A 172 -44.86 -6.20 21.74
C GLN A 172 -44.70 -5.66 23.15
N SER A 173 -44.12 -6.46 24.06
CA SER A 173 -43.87 -6.03 25.44
C SER A 173 -42.59 -5.21 25.61
N ARG A 174 -41.71 -5.20 24.60
CA ARG A 174 -40.36 -4.59 24.62
C ARG A 174 -39.51 -5.09 25.78
N GLN A 175 -39.54 -6.39 26.03
CA GLN A 175 -38.80 -7.01 27.13
C GLN A 175 -37.96 -8.17 26.62
N SER A 176 -36.80 -8.34 27.26
CA SER A 176 -36.02 -9.56 27.13
C SER A 176 -36.84 -10.75 27.65
N LEU A 177 -36.90 -11.83 26.87
CA LEU A 177 -37.55 -13.08 27.29
C LEU A 177 -36.78 -13.76 28.43
N SER A 178 -35.47 -13.46 28.55
CA SER A 178 -34.61 -13.94 29.65
C SER A 178 -34.36 -12.83 30.66
N LYS A 179 -34.51 -13.16 31.95
CA LYS A 179 -34.23 -12.23 33.06
C LYS A 179 -32.74 -12.03 33.32
N ASP A 180 -31.92 -13.00 32.93
CA ASP A 180 -30.48 -13.05 33.24
C ASP A 180 -29.61 -12.59 32.05
N GLN A 181 -30.24 -12.23 30.93
CA GLN A 181 -29.58 -11.76 29.71
C GLN A 181 -30.17 -10.43 29.26
N ILE A 182 -29.36 -9.67 28.56
CA ILE A 182 -29.74 -8.40 27.96
C ILE A 182 -29.97 -8.62 26.47
N SER A 183 -31.17 -8.31 26.00
CA SER A 183 -31.53 -8.35 24.58
C SER A 183 -30.95 -7.14 23.87
N ILE A 184 -30.20 -7.36 22.79
CA ILE A 184 -29.59 -6.29 21.99
C ILE A 184 -30.02 -6.42 20.54
N ILE A 185 -30.46 -5.31 19.95
CA ILE A 185 -30.59 -5.17 18.49
C ILE A 185 -29.61 -4.10 18.01
N PHE A 186 -28.67 -4.51 17.18
CA PHE A 186 -27.82 -3.59 16.42
C PHE A 186 -28.59 -3.11 15.19
N ARG A 187 -28.78 -1.81 15.08
CA ARG A 187 -29.26 -1.11 13.88
C ARG A 187 -28.05 -0.53 13.16
N ILE A 188 -27.64 -1.16 12.06
CA ILE A 188 -26.42 -0.85 11.34
C ILE A 188 -26.77 -0.14 10.04
N THR A 189 -26.21 1.06 9.82
CA THR A 189 -26.38 1.81 8.58
C THR A 189 -25.13 1.68 7.72
N LEU A 190 -25.24 0.96 6.60
CA LEU A 190 -24.18 0.72 5.62
C LEU A 190 -24.25 1.77 4.51
N ARG A 191 -23.12 2.38 4.14
CA ARG A 191 -23.04 3.36 3.05
C ARG A 191 -22.47 2.69 1.80
N THR A 192 -23.02 2.98 0.62
CA THR A 192 -22.66 2.26 -0.63
C THR A 192 -21.57 2.91 -1.46
N LYS A 193 -21.28 4.21 -1.25
CA LYS A 193 -20.33 4.96 -2.09
C LYS A 193 -18.85 4.82 -1.71
N HIS A 194 -18.52 4.18 -0.57
CA HIS A 194 -17.18 4.26 0.04
C HIS A 194 -16.57 2.92 0.44
N THR A 195 -17.15 1.78 0.03
CA THR A 195 -16.82 0.43 0.57
C THR A 195 -16.20 -0.50 -0.48
N ARG A 196 -15.07 -0.11 -1.08
CA ARG A 196 -14.40 -1.00 -2.06
C ARG A 196 -13.57 -2.12 -1.41
N SER A 197 -12.97 -1.87 -0.25
CA SER A 197 -12.12 -2.84 0.46
C SER A 197 -12.88 -3.79 1.38
N ARG A 198 -14.04 -3.38 1.91
CA ARG A 198 -14.88 -4.17 2.83
C ARG A 198 -16.29 -4.32 2.25
N PRO A 199 -16.53 -5.30 1.37
CA PRO A 199 -17.84 -5.48 0.76
C PRO A 199 -18.88 -5.96 1.77
N PHE A 200 -20.12 -5.60 1.53
CA PHE A 200 -21.28 -6.29 2.10
C PHE A 200 -22.20 -6.70 0.96
N ALA A 201 -22.98 -7.76 1.11
CA ALA A 201 -23.89 -8.13 0.04
C ALA A 201 -25.16 -8.79 0.56
N TYR A 202 -26.26 -8.57 -0.16
CA TYR A 202 -27.42 -9.44 -0.11
C TYR A 202 -27.02 -10.80 -0.66
N ILE A 203 -27.00 -11.80 0.20
CA ILE A 203 -26.53 -13.15 -0.16
C ILE A 203 -27.68 -14.12 -0.38
N GLN A 204 -28.92 -13.65 -0.43
CA GLN A 204 -30.11 -14.50 -0.58
C GLN A 204 -30.03 -15.52 -1.73
N GLU A 205 -29.51 -15.12 -2.88
CA GLU A 205 -29.39 -16.00 -4.06
C GLU A 205 -28.22 -16.99 -3.96
N TYR A 206 -27.24 -16.70 -3.10
CA TYR A 206 -25.99 -17.42 -2.93
C TYR A 206 -25.95 -18.25 -1.64
N SER A 207 -26.83 -17.94 -0.70
CA SER A 207 -26.94 -18.59 0.61
C SER A 207 -27.65 -19.92 0.46
N HIS A 208 -27.28 -20.87 1.33
CA HIS A 208 -28.05 -22.10 1.50
C HIS A 208 -29.43 -21.81 2.14
N VAL A 209 -29.53 -20.73 2.93
CA VAL A 209 -30.77 -20.31 3.60
C VAL A 209 -31.28 -19.04 2.92
N ARG A 210 -32.34 -19.18 2.12
CA ARG A 210 -32.82 -18.10 1.24
C ARG A 210 -33.88 -17.19 1.86
N ASP A 211 -34.45 -17.55 3.00
CA ASP A 211 -35.63 -16.84 3.53
C ASP A 211 -35.29 -15.73 4.55
N GLU A 212 -34.03 -15.62 4.98
CA GLU A 212 -33.62 -14.72 6.07
C GLU A 212 -33.33 -13.27 5.63
N LYS A 213 -33.45 -12.97 4.32
CA LYS A 213 -33.04 -11.70 3.70
C LYS A 213 -31.66 -11.26 4.18
N GLU A 214 -30.75 -12.24 4.23
CA GLU A 214 -29.45 -12.11 4.87
C GLU A 214 -28.55 -11.16 4.06
N ILE A 215 -27.92 -10.25 4.79
CA ILE A 215 -26.87 -9.37 4.31
C ILE A 215 -25.61 -9.73 5.08
N LEU A 216 -24.61 -10.23 4.36
CA LEU A 216 -23.32 -10.59 4.95
C LEU A 216 -22.36 -9.41 4.81
N ILE A 217 -21.81 -8.96 5.91
CA ILE A 217 -20.82 -7.89 5.95
C ILE A 217 -19.43 -8.51 6.14
N SER A 218 -18.45 -8.03 5.37
CA SER A 218 -17.08 -8.53 5.43
C SER A 218 -16.47 -8.38 6.81
N ILE A 219 -15.64 -9.35 7.19
CA ILE A 219 -14.72 -9.24 8.31
C ILE A 219 -13.87 -7.98 8.20
N GLY A 220 -13.59 -7.34 9.34
CA GLY A 220 -12.81 -6.13 9.44
C GLY A 220 -13.57 -4.84 9.14
N THR A 221 -14.88 -4.88 8.95
CA THR A 221 -15.65 -3.64 8.76
C THR A 221 -15.63 -2.79 10.04
N ILE A 222 -15.39 -1.49 9.91
CA ILE A 222 -15.39 -0.50 10.99
C ILE A 222 -16.74 0.22 11.10
N PHE A 223 -17.22 0.38 12.33
CA PHE A 223 -18.45 1.08 12.65
C PHE A 223 -18.24 2.14 13.73
N SER A 224 -18.80 3.33 13.54
CA SER A 224 -18.95 4.30 14.63
C SER A 224 -20.20 3.96 15.44
N CYS A 225 -20.04 3.79 16.75
CA CYS A 225 -21.17 3.65 17.66
C CYS A 225 -21.77 5.03 17.94
N VAL A 226 -22.96 5.28 17.40
CA VAL A 226 -23.60 6.60 17.48
C VAL A 226 -24.41 6.73 18.76
N ASP A 227 -25.14 5.68 19.12
CA ASP A 227 -26.09 5.73 20.21
C ASP A 227 -26.39 4.34 20.78
N ILE A 228 -26.66 4.30 22.08
CA ILE A 228 -27.10 3.11 22.82
C ILE A 228 -28.38 3.53 23.55
N CYS A 229 -29.51 3.08 23.01
CA CYS A 229 -30.84 3.43 23.50
C CYS A 229 -31.45 2.27 24.29
N GLU A 230 -31.88 2.52 25.52
CA GLU A 230 -32.79 1.61 26.22
C GLU A 230 -34.18 1.69 25.58
N ARG A 231 -34.73 0.55 25.19
CA ARG A 231 -36.04 0.45 24.53
C ARG A 231 -37.10 -0.22 25.40
N GLY A 232 -36.68 -0.90 26.47
CA GLY A 232 -37.51 -1.48 27.50
C GLY A 232 -36.68 -2.29 28.50
N ILE A 233 -37.31 -3.15 29.27
CA ILE A 233 -36.64 -3.83 30.40
C ILE A 233 -35.63 -4.84 29.85
N ASN A 234 -34.35 -4.63 30.17
CA ASN A 234 -33.22 -5.40 29.67
C ASN A 234 -33.16 -5.49 28.13
N PHE A 235 -33.67 -4.48 27.43
CA PHE A 235 -33.69 -4.42 25.97
C PHE A 235 -33.11 -3.11 25.48
N TYR A 236 -32.03 -3.21 24.69
CA TYR A 236 -31.34 -2.06 24.12
C TYR A 236 -31.24 -2.17 22.59
N GLU A 237 -31.33 -1.01 21.95
CA GLU A 237 -31.05 -0.84 20.53
C GLU A 237 -29.78 0.01 20.37
N ILE A 238 -28.84 -0.49 19.58
CA ILE A 238 -27.53 0.13 19.38
C ILE A 238 -27.41 0.57 17.93
N SER A 239 -27.20 1.87 17.72
CA SER A 239 -27.09 2.46 16.39
C SER A 239 -25.63 2.52 15.97
N LEU A 240 -25.30 1.77 14.92
CA LEU A 240 -23.99 1.76 14.29
C LEU A 240 -24.06 2.40 12.91
N ILE A 241 -23.09 3.24 12.58
CA ILE A 241 -22.95 3.78 11.22
C ILE A 241 -21.61 3.31 10.68
N HIS A 242 -21.65 2.75 9.48
CA HIS A 242 -20.46 2.42 8.70
C HIS A 242 -19.64 3.69 8.45
N ASP A 243 -18.39 3.68 8.91
CA ASP A 243 -17.54 4.88 8.96
C ASP A 243 -17.00 5.21 7.55
N GLN A 244 -17.13 6.48 7.15
CA GLN A 244 -16.63 7.00 5.87
C GLN A 244 -15.11 7.15 5.84
N TYR A 245 -14.50 7.22 7.01
CA TYR A 245 -13.05 7.33 7.18
C TYR A 245 -12.38 5.95 7.21
N GLU A 246 -13.06 4.85 6.87
CA GLU A 246 -12.48 3.50 6.93
C GLU A 246 -11.18 3.38 6.11
N GLU A 247 -11.13 3.94 4.89
CA GLU A 247 -9.90 3.96 4.09
C GLU A 247 -8.81 4.88 4.67
N GLU A 248 -9.17 6.04 5.23
CA GLU A 248 -8.22 6.98 5.84
C GLU A 248 -7.71 6.49 7.19
N MET A 249 -8.56 5.86 7.98
CA MET A 249 -8.26 5.28 9.27
C MET A 249 -7.49 3.98 9.11
N GLU A 250 -7.78 3.15 8.10
CA GLU A 250 -6.94 2.02 7.71
C GLU A 250 -5.55 2.52 7.29
N LYS A 251 -5.46 3.58 6.47
CA LYS A 251 -4.17 4.23 6.14
C LYS A 251 -3.47 4.80 7.35
N LYS A 252 -4.20 5.41 8.30
CA LYS A 252 -3.66 5.99 9.53
C LYS A 252 -3.19 4.92 10.50
N ILE A 253 -3.94 3.83 10.65
CA ILE A 253 -3.57 2.64 11.41
C ILE A 253 -2.34 1.96 10.80
N GLN A 254 -2.31 1.83 9.47
CA GLN A 254 -1.15 1.34 8.73
C GLN A 254 0.06 2.26 8.97
N TYR A 255 -0.13 3.56 8.85
CA TYR A 255 0.89 4.57 9.09
C TYR A 255 1.37 4.58 10.54
N GLU A 256 0.48 4.51 11.53
CA GLU A 256 0.82 4.47 12.95
C GLU A 256 1.51 3.17 13.33
N ALA A 257 1.13 2.03 12.73
CA ALA A 257 1.87 0.77 12.86
C ALA A 257 3.27 0.89 12.21
N ILE A 258 3.36 1.42 10.98
CA ILE A 258 4.64 1.65 10.30
C ILE A 258 5.53 2.62 11.11
N LYS A 259 4.92 3.63 11.74
CA LYS A 259 5.59 4.66 12.55
C LYS A 259 5.98 4.16 13.94
N SER A 260 5.16 3.37 14.61
CA SER A 260 5.49 2.75 15.90
C SER A 260 6.61 1.71 15.77
N TYR A 261 6.78 1.14 14.57
CA TYR A 261 7.77 0.09 14.31
C TYR A 261 8.97 0.52 13.43
N GLY A 262 9.01 1.75 12.92
CA GLY A 262 10.16 2.34 12.21
C GLY A 262 10.64 1.57 10.98
N ASN A 263 11.90 1.82 10.55
CA ASN A 263 12.61 1.19 9.41
C ASN A 263 12.64 -0.36 9.42
N ASN A 264 12.05 -0.99 10.43
CA ASN A 264 11.87 -2.42 10.52
C ASN A 264 10.58 -2.92 9.87
N ALA A 265 9.70 -2.12 9.24
CA ALA A 265 8.45 -2.65 8.64
C ALA A 265 8.64 -3.88 7.71
N ARG A 266 9.73 -3.95 6.93
CA ARG A 266 10.14 -5.16 6.16
C ARG A 266 10.55 -6.32 7.07
N VAL A 267 11.38 -6.04 8.06
CA VAL A 267 11.78 -6.96 9.13
C VAL A 267 10.58 -7.37 9.98
N THR A 268 9.51 -6.58 10.07
CA THR A 268 8.35 -6.80 10.96
C THR A 268 7.21 -7.51 10.26
N ILE A 269 6.97 -7.31 8.97
CA ILE A 269 6.14 -8.25 8.18
C ILE A 269 6.86 -9.61 8.14
N GLY A 270 8.18 -9.58 7.95
CA GLY A 270 9.04 -10.76 8.07
C GLY A 270 8.95 -11.41 9.46
N ASP A 271 9.12 -10.66 10.54
CA ASP A 271 9.05 -11.13 11.93
C ASP A 271 7.63 -11.53 12.32
N PHE A 272 6.60 -10.91 11.74
CA PHE A 272 5.21 -11.29 11.90
C PHE A 272 4.94 -12.63 11.21
N LEU A 273 5.42 -12.83 9.98
CA LEU A 273 5.39 -14.10 9.26
C LEU A 273 6.28 -15.18 9.94
N MET A 274 7.44 -14.81 10.48
CA MET A 274 8.34 -15.67 11.26
C MET A 274 7.74 -16.00 12.63
N SER A 275 7.03 -15.07 13.27
CA SER A 275 6.25 -15.31 14.48
C SER A 275 5.06 -16.24 14.22
N MET A 276 4.67 -16.44 12.95
CA MET A 276 3.73 -17.49 12.56
C MET A 276 4.36 -18.89 12.49
N ASN A 277 5.69 -19.02 12.58
CA ASN A 277 6.48 -20.26 12.62
C ASN A 277 5.89 -21.40 11.76
N ILE A 278 5.88 -21.19 10.44
CA ILE A 278 5.37 -22.15 9.44
C ILE A 278 6.60 -22.78 8.75
N PRO A 279 7.05 -23.99 9.15
CA PRO A 279 8.30 -24.57 8.66
C PRO A 279 8.25 -25.03 7.20
N SER A 280 7.06 -25.15 6.60
CA SER A 280 6.89 -25.68 5.24
C SER A 280 7.01 -24.63 4.13
N LEU A 281 7.34 -23.38 4.48
CA LEU A 281 7.62 -22.28 3.54
C LEU A 281 9.10 -21.83 3.62
N LEU A 282 9.95 -22.58 4.33
CA LEU A 282 11.41 -22.40 4.42
C LEU A 282 12.13 -22.86 3.14
N ASP A 283 11.63 -22.47 1.97
CA ASP A 283 12.45 -22.37 0.78
C ASP A 283 12.69 -20.87 0.62
N ASP A 284 13.90 -20.42 0.99
CA ASP A 284 14.28 -19.01 1.13
C ASP A 284 13.97 -18.16 -0.13
N ASP A 285 13.83 -18.82 -1.28
CA ASP A 285 13.52 -18.22 -2.57
C ASP A 285 12.06 -17.75 -2.74
N PHE A 286 11.09 -18.35 -2.01
CA PHE A 286 9.67 -17.98 -2.07
C PHE A 286 9.31 -16.83 -1.13
N TYR A 287 10.04 -16.74 0.00
CA TYR A 287 9.92 -15.72 1.03
C TYR A 287 10.25 -14.32 0.48
N ASP A 288 11.36 -14.19 -0.24
CA ASP A 288 11.78 -12.89 -0.79
C ASP A 288 10.90 -12.45 -1.97
N ARG A 289 10.55 -13.35 -2.90
CA ARG A 289 9.79 -12.97 -4.11
C ARG A 289 8.36 -12.53 -3.81
N SER A 290 7.69 -13.18 -2.86
CA SER A 290 6.29 -12.87 -2.53
C SER A 290 6.17 -11.59 -1.70
N LEU A 291 7.12 -11.37 -0.78
CA LEU A 291 7.15 -10.19 0.10
C LEU A 291 7.62 -8.94 -0.66
N ILE A 292 8.56 -9.07 -1.61
CA ILE A 292 8.94 -8.01 -2.55
C ILE A 292 7.78 -7.69 -3.49
N SER A 293 7.14 -8.70 -4.10
CA SER A 293 5.96 -8.50 -4.96
C SER A 293 4.80 -7.83 -4.21
N LEU A 294 4.56 -8.20 -2.95
CA LEU A 294 3.50 -7.63 -2.11
C LEU A 294 3.78 -6.17 -1.76
N VAL A 295 5.01 -5.86 -1.34
CA VAL A 295 5.44 -4.47 -1.08
C VAL A 295 5.38 -3.65 -2.37
N GLU A 296 5.82 -4.18 -3.51
CA GLU A 296 5.79 -3.49 -4.80
C GLU A 296 4.35 -3.26 -5.32
N GLN A 297 3.46 -4.26 -5.24
CA GLN A 297 2.06 -4.11 -5.68
C GLN A 297 1.26 -3.13 -4.82
N TYR A 298 1.43 -3.17 -3.50
CA TYR A 298 0.73 -2.26 -2.58
C TYR A 298 1.24 -0.83 -2.70
N SER A 299 2.56 -0.66 -2.88
CA SER A 299 3.17 0.63 -3.17
C SER A 299 2.64 1.21 -4.48
N GLN A 300 2.62 0.42 -5.56
CA GLN A 300 2.19 0.88 -6.88
C GLN A 300 0.68 1.21 -6.97
N ARG A 301 -0.20 0.46 -6.28
CA ARG A 301 -1.66 0.72 -6.30
C ARG A 301 -2.06 1.98 -5.52
N ASN A 302 -1.42 2.25 -4.39
CA ASN A 302 -1.70 3.45 -3.60
C ASN A 302 -1.08 4.71 -4.21
N LEU A 303 0.10 4.61 -4.81
CA LEU A 303 0.71 5.71 -5.58
C LEU A 303 -0.21 6.18 -6.73
N LYS A 304 -0.89 5.25 -7.43
CA LYS A 304 -1.83 5.59 -8.52
C LYS A 304 -3.08 6.35 -8.07
N ASN A 305 -3.66 5.99 -6.92
CA ASN A 305 -4.88 6.64 -6.42
C ASN A 305 -4.59 8.00 -5.78
N ILE A 306 -3.43 8.14 -5.13
CA ILE A 306 -2.95 9.41 -4.59
C ILE A 306 -2.63 10.38 -5.74
N ALA A 307 -1.91 9.90 -6.76
CA ALA A 307 -1.62 10.69 -7.97
C ALA A 307 -2.88 11.15 -8.74
N ASP A 308 -3.96 10.36 -8.79
CA ASP A 308 -5.21 10.75 -9.47
C ASP A 308 -6.02 11.79 -8.66
N LEU A 309 -5.97 11.74 -7.33
CA LEU A 309 -6.59 12.74 -6.46
C LEU A 309 -5.81 14.07 -6.49
N GLU A 310 -4.48 13.98 -6.47
CA GLU A 310 -3.55 15.11 -6.59
C GLU A 310 -3.67 15.77 -7.97
N TYR A 311 -3.80 14.99 -9.05
CA TYR A 311 -4.04 15.50 -10.41
C TYR A 311 -5.32 16.34 -10.51
N ARG A 312 -6.40 15.91 -9.86
CA ARG A 312 -7.68 16.63 -9.87
C ARG A 312 -7.61 17.91 -9.02
N LEU A 313 -6.95 17.87 -7.86
CA LEU A 313 -6.73 19.06 -7.02
C LEU A 313 -5.86 20.11 -7.72
N MET A 314 -4.79 19.68 -8.39
CA MET A 314 -3.85 20.59 -9.07
C MET A 314 -4.45 21.22 -10.33
N ASN A 315 -5.27 20.48 -11.10
CA ASN A 315 -6.01 21.04 -12.23
C ASN A 315 -7.10 22.04 -11.81
N MET A 316 -7.67 21.89 -10.61
CA MET A 316 -8.64 22.85 -10.08
C MET A 316 -8.00 24.16 -9.59
N LEU A 317 -6.69 24.16 -9.29
CA LEU A 317 -5.98 25.29 -8.67
C LEU A 317 -5.11 26.12 -9.63
N ASN A 318 -5.01 25.78 -10.92
CA ASN A 318 -4.23 26.55 -11.93
C ASN A 318 -2.75 26.83 -11.54
N LEU A 319 -2.13 25.98 -10.71
CA LEU A 319 -0.75 26.17 -10.26
C LEU A 319 0.26 25.73 -11.36
N PRO A 320 1.27 26.56 -11.73
CA PRO A 320 2.22 26.21 -12.77
C PRO A 320 3.19 25.09 -12.37
N VAL A 321 3.50 24.27 -13.37
CA VAL A 321 4.20 22.97 -13.33
C VAL A 321 5.68 23.08 -12.88
N GLY A 322 6.10 22.15 -12.00
CA GLY A 322 7.50 21.93 -11.59
C GLY A 322 8.49 21.60 -12.69
N VAL A 323 9.78 21.51 -12.35
CA VAL A 323 10.85 21.06 -13.26
C VAL A 323 10.84 19.54 -13.33
N ASN A 324 10.63 18.95 -14.51
CA ASN A 324 10.77 17.51 -14.69
C ASN A 324 12.26 17.12 -14.74
N PRO A 325 12.65 15.95 -14.20
CA PRO A 325 13.96 15.37 -14.42
C PRO A 325 14.27 15.17 -15.90
N ASP A 326 15.42 15.67 -16.33
CA ASP A 326 15.87 15.62 -17.71
C ASP A 326 17.22 14.93 -17.89
N HIS A 327 17.78 14.35 -16.83
CA HIS A 327 18.97 13.52 -16.91
C HIS A 327 18.68 12.16 -17.55
N LEU A 328 19.68 11.63 -18.26
CA LEU A 328 19.67 10.31 -18.87
C LEU A 328 21.06 9.68 -18.75
N VAL A 329 21.13 8.40 -18.41
CA VAL A 329 22.35 7.62 -18.36
C VAL A 329 22.32 6.59 -19.48
N ILE A 330 23.29 6.66 -20.39
CA ILE A 330 23.51 5.65 -21.42
C ILE A 330 24.70 4.80 -20.97
N TRP A 331 24.54 3.49 -20.91
CA TRP A 331 25.62 2.56 -20.54
C TRP A 331 25.99 1.66 -21.72
N LEU A 332 27.09 2.01 -22.39
CA LEU A 332 27.66 1.24 -23.50
C LEU A 332 28.65 0.17 -23.00
N ASP A 333 28.24 -1.08 -23.09
CA ASP A 333 29.14 -2.22 -22.88
C ASP A 333 28.61 -3.48 -23.60
N HIS A 334 29.52 -4.31 -24.11
CA HIS A 334 29.17 -5.52 -24.87
C HIS A 334 28.29 -6.51 -24.10
N HIS A 335 28.35 -6.48 -22.77
CA HIS A 335 27.59 -7.38 -21.91
C HIS A 335 26.46 -6.65 -21.18
N ILE A 336 26.67 -5.41 -20.71
CA ILE A 336 25.62 -4.68 -19.96
C ILE A 336 24.32 -4.50 -20.77
N GLY A 337 24.45 -4.28 -22.09
CA GLY A 337 23.32 -4.05 -22.98
C GLY A 337 22.49 -5.29 -23.29
N LYS A 338 22.90 -6.47 -22.83
CA LYS A 338 22.10 -7.69 -22.96
C LYS A 338 21.06 -7.75 -21.83
N ASN A 339 19.83 -8.10 -22.17
CA ASN A 339 18.71 -8.04 -21.23
C ASN A 339 18.93 -8.91 -19.98
N ASP A 340 19.46 -10.13 -20.15
CA ASP A 340 19.58 -11.11 -19.06
C ASP A 340 20.88 -11.01 -18.26
N ASP A 341 21.86 -10.24 -18.73
CA ASP A 341 23.15 -10.10 -18.05
C ASP A 341 23.11 -8.94 -17.04
N TYR A 342 23.82 -9.09 -15.91
CA TYR A 342 24.04 -8.02 -14.92
C TYR A 342 22.76 -7.33 -14.40
N ILE A 343 21.67 -8.08 -14.25
CA ILE A 343 20.35 -7.56 -13.84
C ILE A 343 20.45 -6.77 -12.52
N ASP A 344 21.10 -7.33 -11.50
CA ASP A 344 21.22 -6.68 -10.19
C ASP A 344 22.06 -5.41 -10.24
N LEU A 345 23.09 -5.39 -11.10
CA LEU A 345 23.95 -4.23 -11.29
C LEU A 345 23.18 -3.07 -11.95
N LYS A 346 22.43 -3.38 -13.02
CA LYS A 346 21.53 -2.44 -13.70
C LYS A 346 20.48 -1.90 -12.73
N ARG A 347 19.82 -2.78 -11.98
CA ARG A 347 18.81 -2.39 -10.98
C ARG A 347 19.39 -1.51 -9.89
N THR A 348 20.60 -1.82 -9.39
CA THR A 348 21.26 -1.03 -8.34
C THR A 348 21.56 0.38 -8.83
N LEU A 349 22.10 0.53 -10.04
CA LEU A 349 22.34 1.86 -10.63
C LEU A 349 21.03 2.59 -10.89
N GLU A 350 20.04 1.91 -11.50
CA GLU A 350 18.73 2.48 -11.80
C GLU A 350 18.04 3.02 -10.54
N ASN A 351 18.07 2.26 -9.44
CA ASN A 351 17.58 2.70 -8.13
C ASN A 351 18.32 3.92 -7.59
N ALA A 352 19.63 4.01 -7.82
CA ALA A 352 20.43 5.14 -7.35
C ALA A 352 20.06 6.44 -8.10
N ILE A 353 19.85 6.36 -9.42
CA ILE A 353 19.66 7.55 -10.27
C ILE A 353 18.18 7.88 -10.56
N ASP A 354 17.23 6.96 -10.37
CA ASP A 354 15.82 7.26 -10.66
C ASP A 354 15.18 8.06 -9.52
N LEU A 355 14.94 9.36 -9.76
CA LEU A 355 14.32 10.27 -8.79
C LEU A 355 12.89 9.88 -8.37
N ASP A 356 12.25 8.95 -9.07
CA ASP A 356 10.88 8.52 -8.76
C ASP A 356 10.80 7.15 -8.08
N LEU A 357 11.92 6.43 -7.94
CA LEU A 357 12.00 5.25 -7.07
C LEU A 357 12.13 5.73 -5.62
N GLY A 358 10.98 5.84 -4.96
CA GLY A 358 10.82 6.48 -3.65
C GLY A 358 11.81 6.03 -2.58
N GLU A 359 12.61 6.98 -2.11
CA GLU A 359 12.73 7.19 -0.67
C GLU A 359 11.99 8.50 -0.36
N PRO A 360 11.18 8.56 0.71
CA PRO A 360 10.55 9.80 1.11
C PRO A 360 11.63 10.82 1.49
N PHE A 361 11.47 12.06 1.02
CA PHE A 361 12.24 13.21 1.47
C PHE A 361 12.33 13.20 3.00
N PRO A 362 13.52 13.14 3.61
CA PRO A 362 13.62 13.40 5.02
C PRO A 362 13.35 14.91 5.19
N TYR A 363 12.31 15.22 5.97
CA TYR A 363 11.82 16.55 6.40
C TYR A 363 10.66 17.19 5.61
N SER A 364 9.63 17.56 6.38
CA SER A 364 8.33 18.21 6.07
C SER A 364 7.82 18.08 4.63
N GLU A 365 7.22 16.92 4.37
CA GLU A 365 6.48 16.35 3.24
C GLU A 365 5.62 17.23 2.31
N ILE A 366 5.50 18.55 2.49
CA ILE A 366 4.49 19.33 1.74
C ILE A 366 5.12 20.18 0.62
N ASP A 367 6.25 20.83 0.88
CA ASP A 367 6.86 21.75 -0.09
C ASP A 367 7.45 20.99 -1.29
N ALA A 368 8.17 19.89 -1.07
CA ALA A 368 8.81 19.11 -2.15
C ALA A 368 7.79 18.47 -3.11
N LEU A 369 6.63 18.06 -2.59
CA LEU A 369 5.52 17.47 -3.35
C LEU A 369 4.73 18.52 -4.16
N ILE A 370 4.58 19.75 -3.63
CA ILE A 370 3.95 20.90 -4.33
C ILE A 370 4.81 21.41 -5.50
N LEU A 371 6.11 21.12 -5.48
CA LEU A 371 7.10 21.68 -6.38
C LEU A 371 7.44 20.73 -7.54
N CYS A 372 7.56 19.42 -7.31
CA CYS A 372 8.05 18.47 -8.30
C CYS A 372 6.92 17.60 -8.89
N LYS A 373 6.23 18.08 -9.92
CA LYS A 373 5.33 17.25 -10.77
C LYS A 373 6.10 16.07 -11.37
N GLN A 374 5.48 14.89 -11.49
CA GLN A 374 5.57 14.06 -12.70
C GLN A 374 4.23 13.40 -13.05
N THR A 375 3.86 13.49 -14.33
CA THR A 375 2.71 12.81 -14.94
C THR A 375 3.08 11.37 -15.30
N HIS A 376 2.32 10.38 -14.82
CA HIS A 376 2.51 8.94 -15.07
C HIS A 376 2.20 8.46 -16.51
N GLU A 377 2.43 9.26 -17.54
CA GLU A 377 2.42 8.74 -18.92
C GLU A 377 3.72 7.97 -19.19
N LEU A 378 3.63 6.85 -19.92
CA LEU A 378 4.70 5.89 -20.28
C LEU A 378 6.12 6.45 -20.10
N ARG A 379 6.71 6.17 -18.92
CA ARG A 379 7.92 6.82 -18.45
C ARG A 379 9.17 6.12 -19.00
N GLU A 380 10.04 6.89 -19.64
CA GLU A 380 11.35 6.42 -20.05
C GLU A 380 12.23 6.25 -18.81
N ARG A 381 12.82 5.06 -18.63
CA ARG A 381 13.75 4.78 -17.55
C ARG A 381 15.03 5.62 -17.75
N PRO A 382 15.61 6.18 -16.66
CA PRO A 382 16.79 7.03 -16.78
C PRO A 382 18.06 6.27 -17.15
N LEU A 383 18.04 4.93 -17.15
CA LEU A 383 19.15 4.09 -17.59
C LEU A 383 18.81 3.37 -18.89
N ILE A 384 19.62 3.58 -19.93
CA ILE A 384 19.53 2.86 -21.22
C ILE A 384 20.85 2.10 -21.45
N PRO A 385 20.87 0.78 -21.23
CA PRO A 385 22.03 -0.04 -21.53
C PRO A 385 22.06 -0.40 -23.02
N VAL A 386 23.24 -0.34 -23.64
CA VAL A 386 23.44 -0.56 -25.09
C VAL A 386 24.69 -1.36 -25.35
N THR A 387 24.73 -2.08 -26.48
CA THR A 387 25.83 -3.02 -26.78
C THR A 387 26.77 -2.54 -27.88
N THR A 388 26.35 -1.55 -28.68
CA THR A 388 27.11 -1.10 -29.85
C THR A 388 27.31 0.41 -29.88
N ILE A 389 28.43 0.84 -30.46
CA ILE A 389 28.77 2.26 -30.65
C ILE A 389 27.71 2.98 -31.49
N ASN A 390 27.19 2.34 -32.56
CA ASN A 390 26.21 2.96 -33.43
C ASN A 390 24.89 3.22 -32.71
N GLU A 391 24.37 2.23 -31.98
CA GLU A 391 23.17 2.37 -31.15
C GLU A 391 23.36 3.47 -30.10
N CYS A 392 24.53 3.52 -29.45
CA CYS A 392 24.86 4.58 -28.51
C CYS A 392 24.83 5.98 -29.16
N LEU A 393 25.38 6.13 -30.37
CA LEU A 393 25.38 7.40 -31.10
C LEU A 393 23.99 7.83 -31.52
N GLU A 394 23.17 6.89 -32.01
CA GLU A 394 21.77 7.13 -32.37
C GLU A 394 20.97 7.63 -31.16
N LEU A 395 21.16 7.02 -29.99
CA LEU A 395 20.48 7.43 -28.76
C LEU A 395 20.98 8.78 -28.23
N ILE A 396 22.29 9.06 -28.31
CA ILE A 396 22.82 10.39 -27.97
C ILE A 396 22.17 11.45 -28.87
N ASP A 397 22.00 11.15 -30.16
CA ASP A 397 21.39 12.06 -31.12
C ASP A 397 19.86 12.20 -30.92
N LEU A 398 19.16 11.10 -30.59
CA LEU A 398 17.73 11.08 -30.30
C LEU A 398 17.40 11.89 -29.03
N TYR A 399 18.22 11.74 -27.99
CA TYR A 399 18.01 12.34 -26.68
C TYR A 399 18.84 13.62 -26.45
N ARG A 400 19.25 14.35 -27.50
CA ARG A 400 19.99 15.63 -27.38
C ARG A 400 19.31 16.70 -26.50
N HIS A 401 17.99 16.58 -26.31
CA HIS A 401 17.22 17.47 -25.45
C HIS A 401 17.34 17.13 -23.95
N LYS A 402 17.88 15.96 -23.61
CA LYS A 402 18.16 15.49 -22.24
C LYS A 402 19.61 15.80 -21.86
N LYS A 403 19.93 15.70 -20.57
CA LYS A 403 21.31 15.77 -20.07
C LYS A 403 21.90 14.39 -19.93
N ILE A 404 22.74 14.03 -20.88
CA ILE A 404 23.27 12.68 -21.03
C ILE A 404 24.56 12.52 -20.22
N PHE A 405 24.58 11.50 -19.38
CA PHE A 405 25.76 10.96 -18.71
C PHE A 405 26.10 9.63 -19.39
N LEU A 406 27.34 9.46 -19.85
CA LEU A 406 27.74 8.27 -20.59
C LEU A 406 28.62 7.37 -19.73
N ILE A 407 28.27 6.10 -19.61
CA ILE A 407 29.15 5.05 -19.08
C ILE A 407 29.61 4.20 -20.25
N THR A 408 30.91 3.92 -20.36
CA THR A 408 31.44 3.02 -21.38
C THR A 408 32.58 2.17 -20.84
N SER A 409 32.80 0.99 -21.43
CA SER A 409 34.03 0.22 -21.20
C SER A 409 35.25 0.96 -21.76
N GLY A 410 36.45 0.60 -21.29
CA GLY A 410 37.70 1.21 -21.76
C GLY A 410 37.95 1.01 -23.26
N SER A 411 37.68 -0.18 -23.78
CA SER A 411 37.88 -0.52 -25.21
C SER A 411 36.86 0.15 -26.13
N LEU A 412 35.59 0.20 -25.74
CA LEU A 412 34.56 0.91 -26.51
C LEU A 412 34.73 2.42 -26.38
N GLY A 413 35.10 2.90 -25.19
CA GLY A 413 35.34 4.31 -24.91
C GLY A 413 36.47 4.90 -25.75
N GLN A 414 37.56 4.15 -25.95
CA GLN A 414 38.69 4.58 -26.77
C GLN A 414 38.29 4.94 -28.21
N ASN A 415 37.28 4.24 -28.76
CA ASN A 415 36.78 4.47 -30.10
C ASN A 415 35.64 5.50 -30.15
N LEU A 416 34.78 5.51 -29.12
CA LEU A 416 33.60 6.38 -29.06
C LEU A 416 33.91 7.81 -28.59
N VAL A 417 34.66 7.96 -27.49
CA VAL A 417 34.81 9.23 -26.77
C VAL A 417 35.44 10.33 -27.63
N PRO A 418 36.56 10.09 -28.34
CA PRO A 418 37.14 11.10 -29.23
C PRO A 418 36.14 11.54 -30.31
N TYR A 419 35.38 10.60 -30.85
CA TYR A 419 34.40 10.89 -31.90
C TYR A 419 33.23 11.75 -31.37
N VAL A 420 32.69 11.42 -30.20
CA VAL A 420 31.56 12.15 -29.61
C VAL A 420 31.96 13.57 -29.23
N LEU A 421 33.10 13.75 -28.57
CA LEU A 421 33.59 15.06 -28.13
C LEU A 421 33.99 15.96 -29.31
N ASN A 422 34.68 15.41 -30.33
CA ASN A 422 35.06 16.18 -31.52
C ASN A 422 33.86 16.55 -32.41
N SER A 423 32.77 15.79 -32.35
CA SER A 423 31.54 16.08 -33.11
C SER A 423 30.66 17.16 -32.46
N GLY A 424 31.07 17.72 -31.31
CA GLY A 424 30.31 18.77 -30.61
C GLY A 424 29.00 18.28 -29.96
N ARG A 425 28.87 16.99 -29.68
CA ARG A 425 27.72 16.45 -28.94
C ARG A 425 27.84 16.83 -27.46
N ASP A 426 26.80 17.45 -26.91
CA ASP A 426 26.76 17.90 -25.51
C ASP A 426 26.52 16.71 -24.57
N LEU A 427 27.62 16.17 -24.01
CA LEU A 427 27.56 15.21 -22.91
C LEU A 427 27.90 15.89 -21.60
N LYS A 428 27.16 15.57 -20.54
CA LYS A 428 27.37 16.21 -19.23
C LYS A 428 28.64 15.70 -18.55
N LYS A 429 28.85 14.38 -18.56
CA LYS A 429 30.05 13.72 -18.04
C LYS A 429 30.20 12.32 -18.65
N ILE A 430 31.45 11.86 -18.79
CA ILE A 430 31.78 10.53 -19.30
C ILE A 430 32.43 9.71 -18.17
N PHE A 431 32.04 8.45 -18.05
CA PHE A 431 32.58 7.50 -17.09
C PHE A 431 33.12 6.28 -17.82
N ILE A 432 34.39 5.96 -17.58
CA ILE A 432 35.00 4.73 -18.08
C ILE A 432 34.98 3.70 -16.97
N PHE A 433 34.25 2.61 -17.17
CA PHE A 433 34.21 1.49 -16.24
C PHE A 433 35.02 0.32 -16.81
N CYS A 434 36.19 0.04 -16.23
CA CYS A 434 37.05 -1.03 -16.73
C CYS A 434 37.95 -1.62 -15.64
N VAL A 435 38.12 -2.94 -15.68
CA VAL A 435 38.96 -3.68 -14.72
C VAL A 435 40.46 -3.38 -14.92
N HIS A 436 40.87 -3.04 -16.14
CA HIS A 436 42.27 -2.79 -16.51
C HIS A 436 42.51 -1.32 -16.90
N MET A 437 42.32 -0.40 -15.95
CA MET A 437 42.45 1.05 -16.19
C MET A 437 43.80 1.45 -16.82
N CYS A 438 44.90 0.82 -16.40
CA CYS A 438 46.23 1.11 -16.93
C CYS A 438 46.34 0.91 -18.46
N SER A 439 45.53 0.02 -19.04
CA SER A 439 45.52 -0.22 -20.50
C SER A 439 44.82 0.89 -21.29
N HIS A 440 44.12 1.79 -20.62
CA HIS A 440 43.29 2.82 -21.22
C HIS A 440 43.60 4.23 -20.72
N ILE A 441 44.52 4.37 -19.75
CA ILE A 441 44.83 5.67 -19.15
C ILE A 441 45.48 6.63 -20.15
N ASP A 442 46.34 6.13 -21.04
CA ASP A 442 47.11 6.97 -21.97
C ASP A 442 46.20 7.80 -22.88
N TRP A 443 45.16 7.18 -23.47
CA TRP A 443 44.20 7.91 -24.31
C TRP A 443 43.17 8.68 -23.47
N ALA A 444 42.82 8.17 -22.29
CA ALA A 444 41.81 8.80 -21.45
C ALA A 444 42.32 10.11 -20.83
N MET A 445 43.62 10.22 -20.60
CA MET A 445 44.26 11.43 -20.09
C MET A 445 44.05 12.65 -21.00
N ASP A 446 43.96 12.45 -22.31
CA ASP A 446 43.69 13.52 -23.28
C ASP A 446 42.32 14.20 -23.06
N PHE A 447 41.42 13.55 -22.32
CA PHE A 447 40.05 14.01 -22.06
C PHE A 447 39.73 14.10 -20.55
N ALA A 448 40.75 14.19 -19.70
CA ALA A 448 40.62 14.09 -18.24
C ALA A 448 39.66 15.13 -17.61
N GLU A 449 39.38 16.24 -18.29
CA GLU A 449 38.39 17.22 -17.83
C GLU A 449 36.94 16.69 -17.99
N GLN A 450 36.67 15.92 -19.04
CA GLN A 450 35.33 15.44 -19.39
C GLN A 450 35.05 14.03 -18.87
N LEU A 451 36.09 13.21 -18.63
CA LEU A 451 35.95 11.82 -18.20
C LEU A 451 36.45 11.52 -16.79
N LEU A 452 35.94 10.44 -16.21
CA LEU A 452 36.42 9.83 -14.97
C LEU A 452 36.51 8.31 -15.17
N MET A 453 37.55 7.67 -14.61
CA MET A 453 37.76 6.21 -14.74
C MET A 453 37.51 5.49 -13.41
N PHE A 454 36.91 4.30 -13.48
CA PHE A 454 36.57 3.46 -12.34
C PHE A 454 36.82 1.98 -12.66
N ASP A 455 37.31 1.23 -11.69
CA ASP A 455 37.48 -0.23 -11.72
C ASP A 455 36.53 -0.96 -10.77
N PHE A 456 35.82 -0.20 -9.92
CA PHE A 456 34.88 -0.74 -8.93
C PHE A 456 33.50 -0.09 -9.05
N GLN A 457 32.46 -0.93 -9.11
CA GLN A 457 31.10 -0.49 -9.43
C GLN A 457 30.51 0.50 -8.41
N THR A 458 30.79 0.32 -7.11
CA THR A 458 30.23 1.20 -6.06
C THR A 458 30.79 2.62 -6.18
N HIS A 459 32.08 2.76 -6.53
CA HIS A 459 32.72 4.07 -6.75
C HIS A 459 32.13 4.76 -7.99
N LEU A 460 31.91 4.01 -9.07
CA LEU A 460 31.24 4.52 -10.27
C LEU A 460 29.83 5.02 -9.93
N PHE A 461 29.02 4.20 -9.25
CA PHE A 461 27.62 4.51 -8.94
C PHE A 461 27.51 5.71 -8.01
N GLN A 462 28.37 5.76 -6.99
CA GLN A 462 28.48 6.91 -6.11
C GLN A 462 28.80 8.18 -6.91
N ARG A 463 29.83 8.14 -7.76
CA ARG A 463 30.26 9.32 -8.50
C ARG A 463 29.20 9.80 -9.49
N ILE A 464 28.59 8.91 -10.28
CA ILE A 464 27.57 9.32 -11.26
C ILE A 464 26.33 9.89 -10.57
N THR A 465 25.88 9.28 -9.47
CA THR A 465 24.74 9.78 -8.68
C THR A 465 25.07 11.18 -8.12
N TYR A 466 26.29 11.37 -7.60
CA TYR A 466 26.76 12.66 -7.14
C TYR A 466 26.81 13.72 -8.26
N GLU A 467 27.34 13.39 -9.44
CA GLU A 467 27.42 14.30 -10.59
C GLU A 467 26.04 14.71 -11.11
N ILE A 468 25.05 13.80 -11.06
CA ILE A 468 23.64 14.12 -11.34
C ILE A 468 23.09 15.09 -10.29
N GLY A 469 23.38 14.87 -9.00
CA GLY A 469 23.02 15.82 -7.93
C GLY A 469 23.59 17.22 -8.16
N MET A 470 24.89 17.30 -8.49
CA MET A 470 25.57 18.56 -8.80
C MET A 470 25.00 19.25 -10.04
N TYR A 471 24.54 18.48 -11.04
CA TYR A 471 23.82 19.06 -12.17
C TYR A 471 22.56 19.80 -11.73
N TYR A 472 21.74 19.19 -10.87
CA TYR A 472 20.54 19.85 -10.35
C TYR A 472 20.86 21.01 -9.42
N GLN A 473 21.94 20.95 -8.63
CA GLN A 473 22.37 22.11 -7.86
C GLN A 473 22.68 23.32 -8.76
N ASN A 474 23.35 23.10 -9.88
CA ASN A 474 23.64 24.16 -10.84
C ASN A 474 22.37 24.71 -11.52
N GLN A 475 21.39 23.84 -11.82
CA GLN A 475 20.07 24.28 -12.29
C GLN A 475 19.34 25.12 -11.24
N ALA A 476 19.42 24.72 -9.97
CA ALA A 476 18.83 25.49 -8.88
C ALA A 476 19.43 26.89 -8.78
N LEU A 477 20.75 27.00 -8.85
CA LEU A 477 21.45 28.29 -8.85
C LEU A 477 21.01 29.17 -10.03
N TYR A 478 20.88 28.59 -11.23
CA TYR A 478 20.38 29.31 -12.40
C TYR A 478 18.96 29.85 -12.19
N PHE A 479 18.05 29.01 -11.68
CA PHE A 479 16.68 29.42 -11.39
C PHE A 479 16.59 30.46 -10.26
N SER A 480 17.41 30.32 -9.23
CA SER A 480 17.51 31.27 -8.11
C SER A 480 17.91 32.67 -8.60
N VAL A 481 18.97 32.77 -9.43
CA VAL A 481 19.40 34.05 -10.04
C VAL A 481 18.33 34.65 -10.95
N ALA A 482 17.50 33.80 -11.58
CA ALA A 482 16.37 34.23 -12.40
C ALA A 482 15.09 34.56 -11.59
N ASN A 483 15.16 34.58 -10.26
CA ASN A 483 14.02 34.73 -9.34
C ASN A 483 12.90 33.69 -9.56
N GLN A 484 13.26 32.50 -10.04
CA GLN A 484 12.37 31.36 -10.21
C GLN A 484 12.50 30.40 -9.02
N HIS A 485 12.30 30.93 -7.80
CA HIS A 485 12.52 30.23 -6.52
C HIS A 485 11.80 28.86 -6.45
N ARG A 486 10.59 28.78 -7.00
CA ARG A 486 9.82 27.53 -7.09
C ARG A 486 10.58 26.43 -7.85
N LYS A 487 11.17 26.76 -9.00
CA LYS A 487 11.98 25.82 -9.79
C LYS A 487 13.34 25.56 -9.16
N ALA A 488 13.92 26.57 -8.51
CA ALA A 488 15.16 26.43 -7.77
C ALA A 488 15.02 25.38 -6.66
N LEU A 489 13.94 25.45 -5.88
CA LEU A 489 13.61 24.47 -4.85
C LEU A 489 13.42 23.07 -5.41
N CYS A 490 12.71 22.90 -6.54
CA CYS A 490 12.58 21.60 -7.21
C CYS A 490 13.94 20.93 -7.43
N CYS A 491 14.87 21.70 -8.01
CA CYS A 491 16.21 21.24 -8.33
C CYS A 491 17.06 21.00 -7.06
N LEU A 492 16.91 21.80 -6.01
CA LEU A 492 17.59 21.57 -4.72
C LEU A 492 17.14 20.25 -4.07
N TYR A 493 15.86 19.93 -4.16
CA TYR A 493 15.31 18.67 -3.68
C TYR A 493 15.85 17.47 -4.48
N TYR A 494 15.95 17.57 -5.81
CA TYR A 494 16.61 16.54 -6.62
C TYR A 494 18.10 16.38 -6.26
N CYS A 495 18.79 17.49 -6.04
CA CYS A 495 20.18 17.49 -5.60
C CYS A 495 20.35 16.77 -4.25
N GLN A 496 19.52 17.10 -3.25
CA GLN A 496 19.57 16.50 -1.93
C GLN A 496 19.35 14.99 -2.00
N ASN A 497 18.32 14.53 -2.72
CA ASN A 497 18.04 13.09 -2.90
C ASN A 497 19.23 12.35 -3.53
N MET A 498 19.81 12.91 -4.59
CA MET A 498 20.97 12.31 -5.25
C MET A 498 22.17 12.21 -4.31
N ILE A 499 22.45 13.25 -3.52
CA ILE A 499 23.58 13.25 -2.59
C ILE A 499 23.37 12.28 -1.44
N MET A 500 22.16 12.16 -0.91
CA MET A 500 21.84 11.14 0.10
C MET A 500 22.06 9.73 -0.45
N ARG A 501 21.57 9.43 -1.65
CA ARG A 501 21.76 8.11 -2.28
C ARG A 501 23.23 7.82 -2.58
N ALA A 502 23.97 8.81 -3.09
CA ALA A 502 25.41 8.70 -3.29
C ALA A 502 26.15 8.42 -1.97
N ASN A 503 25.71 9.02 -0.86
CA ASN A 503 26.22 8.74 0.47
C ASN A 503 25.86 7.32 0.92
N HIS A 504 24.62 6.85 0.73
CA HIS A 504 24.20 5.50 1.14
C HIS A 504 24.90 4.36 0.41
N LEU A 505 25.33 4.59 -0.85
CA LEU A 505 26.14 3.63 -1.60
C LEU A 505 27.53 3.40 -0.98
N PHE A 506 27.93 4.20 0.01
CA PHE A 506 29.21 4.11 0.70
C PHE A 506 29.00 4.14 2.23
N GLY A 507 29.70 3.31 3.00
CA GLY A 507 29.61 3.35 4.47
C GLY A 507 30.21 4.61 5.13
N SER A 508 30.51 5.66 4.36
CA SER A 508 31.14 6.91 4.82
C SER A 508 30.60 8.09 3.99
N PRO A 509 30.21 9.21 4.62
CA PRO A 509 29.67 10.37 3.92
C PRO A 509 30.68 10.94 2.92
N THR A 510 30.22 11.33 1.73
CA THR A 510 31.01 12.15 0.80
C THR A 510 31.40 13.47 1.46
N THR A 511 32.47 14.10 0.97
CA THR A 511 33.01 15.38 1.48
C THR A 511 32.08 16.59 1.33
N TYR A 512 30.86 16.41 0.81
CA TYR A 512 29.86 17.48 0.68
C TYR A 512 28.82 17.36 1.80
N PRO A 513 28.82 18.27 2.78
CA PRO A 513 27.88 18.21 3.88
C PRO A 513 26.48 18.62 3.40
N LEU A 514 25.50 17.76 3.67
CA LEU A 514 24.06 17.98 3.43
C LEU A 514 23.57 19.32 4.01
N THR A 515 24.21 19.77 5.09
CA THR A 515 23.93 21.03 5.78
C THR A 515 24.01 22.25 4.86
N THR A 516 24.87 22.24 3.84
CA THR A 516 24.97 23.34 2.88
C THR A 516 23.74 23.39 1.97
N ILE A 517 23.19 22.25 1.57
CA ILE A 517 22.01 22.18 0.68
C ILE A 517 20.76 22.57 1.45
N GLU A 518 20.63 22.13 2.70
CA GLU A 518 19.55 22.52 3.61
C GLU A 518 19.51 24.04 3.79
N GLN A 519 20.66 24.69 3.96
CA GLN A 519 20.75 26.16 4.02
C GLN A 519 20.26 26.85 2.74
N TYR A 520 20.56 26.29 1.56
CA TYR A 520 20.05 26.82 0.30
C TYR A 520 18.53 26.61 0.17
N ILE A 521 18.01 25.47 0.61
CA ILE A 521 16.56 25.18 0.61
C ILE A 521 15.83 26.20 1.49
N GLU A 522 16.29 26.40 2.73
CA GLU A 522 15.65 27.36 3.66
C GLU A 522 15.71 28.80 3.13
N ARG A 523 16.81 29.17 2.48
CA ARG A 523 16.92 30.48 1.81
C ARG A 523 15.86 30.62 0.71
N GLU A 524 15.77 29.67 -0.21
CA GLU A 524 14.81 29.75 -1.31
C GLU A 524 13.35 29.71 -0.83
N LYS A 525 13.05 28.99 0.26
CA LYS A 525 11.73 29.02 0.90
C LYS A 525 11.37 30.41 1.43
N SER A 526 12.34 31.12 2.01
CA SER A 526 12.11 32.46 2.56
C SER A 526 11.81 33.53 1.51
N GLU A 527 12.18 33.27 0.24
CA GLU A 527 11.93 34.16 -0.91
C GLU A 527 10.58 33.86 -1.60
N LEU A 528 9.85 32.82 -1.19
CA LEU A 528 8.51 32.54 -1.71
C LEU A 528 7.46 33.48 -1.11
N PRO A 529 6.44 33.91 -1.90
CA PRO A 529 5.31 34.66 -1.38
C PRO A 529 4.60 33.91 -0.24
N PRO A 530 4.03 34.61 0.76
CA PRO A 530 3.34 33.96 1.88
C PRO A 530 2.16 33.08 1.45
N ASP A 531 1.47 33.41 0.35
CA ASP A 531 0.41 32.58 -0.23
C ASP A 531 0.93 31.28 -0.87
N ASP A 532 2.19 31.24 -1.32
CA ASP A 532 2.86 30.05 -1.84
C ASP A 532 3.50 29.18 -0.74
N THR A 533 3.59 29.71 0.48
CA THR A 533 4.05 28.98 1.69
C THR A 533 2.91 28.37 2.49
N GLU A 534 1.65 28.54 2.07
CA GLU A 534 0.51 27.85 2.70
C GLU A 534 0.71 26.34 2.54
N SER A 535 0.81 25.64 3.67
CA SER A 535 0.87 24.18 3.67
C SER A 535 -0.38 23.60 2.99
N LEU A 536 -0.24 22.44 2.34
CA LEU A 536 -1.35 21.66 1.76
C LEU A 536 -2.55 21.55 2.70
N SER A 537 -2.34 21.51 4.02
CA SER A 537 -3.43 21.55 5.02
C SER A 537 -4.29 22.82 4.97
N ALA A 538 -3.69 24.01 4.82
CA ALA A 538 -4.42 25.28 4.70
C ALA A 538 -5.12 25.43 3.33
N LEU A 539 -4.47 24.96 2.26
CA LEU A 539 -5.06 24.91 0.91
C LEU A 539 -6.23 23.92 0.81
N VAL A 540 -6.16 22.78 1.51
CA VAL A 540 -7.25 21.80 1.63
C VAL A 540 -8.42 22.39 2.42
N GLU A 541 -8.18 23.15 3.49
CA GLU A 541 -9.24 23.84 4.23
C GLU A 541 -9.97 24.90 3.37
N ARG A 542 -9.23 25.70 2.58
CA ARG A 542 -9.81 26.69 1.67
C ARG A 542 -10.60 26.05 0.52
N SER A 543 -10.10 24.99 -0.09
CA SER A 543 -10.81 24.30 -1.17
C SER A 543 -12.02 23.51 -0.67
N SER A 544 -11.99 23.01 0.57
CA SER A 544 -13.18 22.49 1.27
C SER A 544 -14.25 23.57 1.49
N ALA A 545 -13.84 24.82 1.75
CA ALA A 545 -14.76 25.95 1.89
C ALA A 545 -15.38 26.40 0.55
N ILE A 546 -14.65 26.27 -0.57
CA ILE A 546 -15.15 26.61 -1.91
C ILE A 546 -16.11 25.53 -2.43
N ALA A 547 -15.81 24.24 -2.22
CA ALA A 547 -16.67 23.12 -2.60
C ALA A 547 -17.98 23.03 -1.78
N CYS A 548 -18.05 23.65 -0.60
CA CYS A 548 -19.29 23.79 0.16
C CYS A 548 -20.21 24.91 -0.35
N ASN A 549 -19.72 25.79 -1.23
CA ASN A 549 -20.48 26.92 -1.79
C ASN A 549 -20.83 26.78 -3.29
N SER A 550 -20.54 25.62 -3.90
CA SER A 550 -20.98 25.22 -5.25
C SER A 550 -21.79 23.93 -5.16
#